data_AF-A0A319E1V2-F1
#
_entry.id   AF-A0A319E1V2-F1
#
_cell.length_a   1.000
_cell.length_b   1.000
_cell.length_c   1.000
_cell.angle_alpha   90.00
_cell.angle_beta   90.00
_cell.angle_gamma   90.00
#
_symmetry.space_group_name_H-M   'P 1'
#
loop_
_entity.id
_entity.type
_entity.pdbx_description
1 polymer ?
#
loop_
_entity_poly.entity_id
_entity_poly.type
_entity_poly.pdbx_seq_one_letter_code
_entity_poly.pdbx_strand_id
1 'polypeptide(L)'
;MYWIPIENFIGFTRVPVGLAGPLLVPEAGRPSETPAFVFDSPADALAFARQIPSFQSDLIRVAESSSRHLRLLTLTSTVLGSVCHVQFNYSCGDAAGQNMVTIACHRACHWLLDSPRSNEFKIRDFQVAGGMSSDKNTSWGLVMQPRGVETLAWGKISNPVAEEILGCSTESLFKTAKRMMDASIRVGSHGINSNSMNVVAAIFVATVNHQPRSHINIFHYLS
;
A
#
# COMPACT_ATOMS: atom_id res chain seq x y z
N MET A 1 -19.91 -16.34 14.30
CA MET A 1 -20.13 -14.88 14.34
C MET A 1 -18.91 -14.27 15.01
N TYR A 2 -18.00 -13.67 14.24
CA TYR A 2 -16.79 -13.05 14.78
C TYR A 2 -17.14 -11.63 15.23
N TRP A 3 -17.05 -11.37 16.53
CA TRP A 3 -17.19 -10.04 17.09
C TRP A 3 -15.91 -9.25 16.84
N ILE A 4 -16.00 -8.10 16.17
CA ILE A 4 -14.90 -7.13 16.15
C ILE A 4 -14.92 -6.46 17.53
N PRO A 5 -13.85 -6.54 18.32
CA PRO A 5 -13.80 -5.83 19.60
C PRO A 5 -13.81 -4.33 19.32
N ILE A 6 -14.85 -3.64 19.78
CA ILE A 6 -15.00 -2.18 19.73
C ILE A 6 -14.98 -1.70 21.18
N GLU A 7 -14.05 -0.81 21.50
CA GLU A 7 -14.00 -0.15 22.81
C GLU A 7 -15.07 0.95 22.89
N ASN A 8 -15.71 1.11 24.06
CA ASN A 8 -16.75 2.12 24.31
C ASN A 8 -17.97 2.02 23.35
N PHE A 9 -18.50 0.81 23.16
CA PHE A 9 -19.66 0.58 22.31
C PHE A 9 -20.92 1.28 22.84
N ILE A 10 -21.44 2.24 22.07
CA ILE A 10 -22.67 2.99 22.39
C ILE A 10 -23.83 2.72 21.41
N GLY A 11 -23.61 1.93 20.35
CA GLY A 11 -24.61 1.64 19.33
C GLY A 11 -24.00 1.38 17.95
N PHE A 12 -24.83 1.40 16.90
CA PHE A 12 -24.42 1.17 15.51
C PHE A 12 -25.05 2.19 14.55
N THR A 13 -24.34 2.51 13.45
CA THR A 13 -24.85 3.34 12.35
C THR A 13 -25.32 2.45 11.21
N ARG A 14 -26.48 2.76 10.63
CA ARG A 14 -26.98 2.07 9.43
C ARG A 14 -26.49 2.79 8.19
N VAL A 15 -25.82 2.07 7.30
CA VAL A 15 -25.40 2.58 5.99
C VAL A 15 -26.19 1.85 4.89
N PRO A 16 -26.88 2.56 3.98
CA PRO A 16 -27.54 1.93 2.84
C PRO A 16 -26.54 1.23 1.92
N VAL A 17 -26.86 0.02 1.46
CA VAL A 17 -26.02 -0.76 0.54
C VAL A 17 -26.79 -1.05 -0.74
N GLY A 18 -26.20 -0.72 -1.89
CA GLY A 18 -26.69 -1.06 -3.23
C GLY A 18 -25.74 -2.03 -3.94
N LEU A 19 -26.23 -2.71 -4.98
CA LEU A 19 -25.46 -3.67 -5.78
C LEU A 19 -25.21 -3.13 -7.20
N ALA A 20 -23.99 -3.34 -7.71
CA ALA A 20 -23.62 -3.06 -9.11
C ALA A 20 -22.78 -4.24 -9.64
N GLY A 21 -23.12 -4.78 -10.81
CA GLY A 21 -22.40 -5.92 -11.40
C GLY A 21 -23.03 -6.48 -12.68
N PRO A 22 -22.40 -7.49 -13.32
CA PRO A 22 -21.19 -8.22 -12.89
C PRO A 22 -19.86 -7.53 -13.27
N LEU A 23 -18.80 -7.78 -12.48
CA LEU A 23 -17.43 -7.30 -12.69
C LEU A 23 -16.44 -8.47 -12.56
N LEU A 24 -15.53 -8.62 -13.52
CA LEU A 24 -14.51 -9.69 -13.55
C LEU A 24 -13.14 -9.09 -13.27
N VAL A 25 -12.46 -9.55 -12.21
CA VAL A 25 -11.14 -9.06 -11.80
C VAL A 25 -10.30 -10.22 -11.23
N PRO A 26 -9.04 -10.40 -11.68
CA PRO A 26 -8.05 -11.22 -10.96
C PRO A 26 -7.22 -10.37 -9.97
N GLU A 27 -6.88 -10.91 -8.79
CA GLU A 27 -6.13 -10.20 -7.74
C GLU A 27 -4.91 -10.97 -7.20
N ALA A 28 -3.87 -10.21 -6.82
CA ALA A 28 -2.87 -10.57 -5.82
C ALA A 28 -2.28 -9.29 -5.19
N GLY A 29 -2.29 -9.19 -3.86
CA GLY A 29 -1.80 -8.02 -3.12
C GLY A 29 -0.41 -8.19 -2.51
N ARG A 30 0.32 -7.08 -2.33
CA ARG A 30 1.65 -7.01 -1.70
C ARG A 30 1.68 -5.96 -0.58
N PRO A 31 1.31 -6.31 0.66
CA PRO A 31 1.46 -5.41 1.81
C PRO A 31 2.95 -5.22 2.18
N SER A 32 3.28 -4.07 2.78
CA SER A 32 4.65 -3.74 3.17
C SER A 32 4.71 -2.94 4.47
N GLU A 33 5.82 -3.09 5.20
CA GLU A 33 6.20 -2.27 6.35
C GLU A 33 7.64 -1.81 6.25
N THR A 34 7.91 -0.60 6.76
CA THR A 34 9.22 0.05 6.61
C THR A 34 9.73 0.58 7.94
N PRO A 35 10.44 -0.24 8.74
CA PRO A 35 11.16 0.21 9.92
C PRO A 35 12.32 1.16 9.58
N ALA A 36 12.71 1.95 10.57
CA ALA A 36 13.88 2.82 10.54
C ALA A 36 14.90 2.41 11.63
N PHE A 37 16.17 2.35 11.25
CA PHE A 37 17.31 2.11 12.12
C PHE A 37 18.20 3.36 12.15
N VAL A 38 18.54 3.84 13.34
CA VAL A 38 19.28 5.09 13.54
C VAL A 38 20.73 4.81 13.91
N PHE A 39 21.65 5.60 13.36
CA PHE A 39 23.10 5.47 13.53
C PHE A 39 23.72 6.83 13.89
N ASP A 40 24.96 6.79 14.41
CA ASP A 40 25.72 8.01 14.73
C ASP A 40 26.20 8.74 13.45
N SER A 41 26.37 8.02 12.34
CA SER A 41 26.89 8.58 11.10
C SER A 41 26.22 8.02 9.84
N PRO A 42 26.18 8.77 8.73
CA PRO A 42 25.74 8.26 7.43
C PRO A 42 26.58 7.08 6.91
N ALA A 43 27.85 7.01 7.29
CA ALA A 43 28.75 5.94 6.89
C ALA A 43 28.32 4.60 7.54
N ASP A 44 27.97 4.62 8.82
CA ASP A 44 27.47 3.43 9.53
C ASP A 44 26.10 3.00 8.96
N ALA A 45 25.20 3.95 8.68
CA ALA A 45 23.90 3.66 8.06
C ALA A 45 24.05 3.00 6.66
N LEU A 46 25.00 3.48 5.85
CA LEU A 46 25.30 2.89 4.55
C LEU A 46 25.96 1.51 4.66
N ALA A 47 26.85 1.32 5.64
CA ALA A 47 27.46 0.02 5.90
C ALA A 47 26.40 -1.02 6.27
N PHE A 48 25.45 -0.65 7.13
CA PHE A 48 24.30 -1.50 7.48
C PHE A 48 23.41 -1.79 6.26
N ALA A 49 23.03 -0.77 5.48
CA ALA A 49 22.19 -0.94 4.29
C ALA A 49 22.78 -1.93 3.28
N ARG A 50 24.10 -1.88 3.04
CA ARG A 50 24.81 -2.80 2.15
C ARG A 50 24.81 -4.24 2.62
N GLN A 51 24.63 -4.47 3.92
CA GLN A 51 24.60 -5.80 4.51
C GLN A 51 23.21 -6.41 4.59
N ILE A 52 22.13 -5.64 4.41
CA ILE A 52 20.76 -6.17 4.40
C ILE A 52 20.57 -7.41 3.50
N PRO A 53 21.11 -7.47 2.26
CA PRO A 53 20.99 -8.66 1.43
C PRO A 53 21.58 -9.93 2.05
N SER A 54 22.66 -9.82 2.85
CA SER A 54 23.28 -10.99 3.50
C SER A 54 22.43 -11.54 4.65
N PHE A 55 21.53 -10.74 5.21
CA PHE A 55 20.59 -11.15 6.26
C PHE A 55 19.28 -11.72 5.73
N GLN A 56 19.04 -11.65 4.41
CA GLN A 56 17.73 -11.96 3.82
C GLN A 56 17.22 -13.36 4.20
N SER A 57 18.05 -14.39 4.14
CA SER A 57 17.64 -15.76 4.49
C SER A 57 17.20 -15.91 5.95
N ASP A 58 17.91 -15.25 6.87
CA ASP A 58 17.54 -15.25 8.29
C ASP A 58 16.27 -14.44 8.54
N LEU A 59 16.14 -13.28 7.89
CA LEU A 59 14.96 -12.43 8.00
C LEU A 59 13.71 -13.12 7.43
N ILE A 60 13.84 -13.86 6.31
CA ILE A 60 12.78 -14.73 5.79
C ILE A 60 12.38 -15.75 6.85
N ARG A 61 13.34 -16.52 7.37
CA ARG A 61 13.09 -17.56 8.37
C ARG A 61 12.35 -17.02 9.60
N VAL A 62 12.79 -15.87 10.12
CA VAL A 62 12.20 -15.26 11.32
C VAL A 62 10.83 -14.66 11.02
N ALA A 63 10.70 -13.88 9.94
CA ALA A 63 9.44 -13.24 9.57
C ALA A 63 8.34 -14.27 9.28
N GLU A 64 8.65 -15.30 8.48
CA GLU A 64 7.68 -16.33 8.08
C GLU A 64 7.32 -17.28 9.22
N SER A 65 8.13 -17.36 10.28
CA SER A 65 7.75 -18.09 11.50
C SER A 65 6.53 -17.51 12.21
N SER A 66 6.14 -16.26 11.88
CA SER A 66 4.98 -15.59 12.46
C SER A 66 3.65 -16.03 11.90
N SER A 67 3.60 -16.57 10.68
CA SER A 67 2.38 -17.00 10.02
C SER A 67 2.67 -17.90 8.83
N ARG A 68 1.93 -19.00 8.71
CA ARG A 68 2.01 -19.90 7.54
C ARG A 68 1.60 -19.24 6.21
N HIS A 69 0.82 -18.16 6.28
CA HIS A 69 0.26 -17.43 5.13
C HIS A 69 1.13 -16.24 4.69
N LEU A 70 2.17 -15.92 5.45
CA LEU A 70 3.05 -14.80 5.19
C LEU A 70 4.30 -15.27 4.44
N ARG A 71 4.66 -14.57 3.36
CA ARG A 71 5.92 -14.77 2.64
C ARG A 71 6.65 -13.46 2.50
N LEU A 72 7.93 -13.40 2.85
CA LEU A 72 8.75 -12.21 2.63
C LEU A 72 9.25 -12.22 1.18
N LEU A 73 8.81 -11.25 0.38
CA LEU A 73 9.08 -11.18 -1.06
C LEU A 73 10.39 -10.43 -1.34
N THR A 74 10.52 -9.21 -0.85
CA THR A 74 11.70 -8.36 -1.09
C THR A 74 12.04 -7.51 0.13
N LEU A 75 13.33 -7.17 0.21
CA LEU A 75 13.88 -6.20 1.16
C LEU A 75 14.52 -5.08 0.35
N THR A 76 14.21 -3.83 0.69
CA THR A 76 14.80 -2.67 0.01
C THR A 76 15.21 -1.62 1.03
N SER A 77 16.51 -1.35 1.11
CA SER A 77 17.07 -0.37 2.04
C SER A 77 17.21 1.00 1.37
N THR A 78 16.80 2.06 2.07
CA THR A 78 17.03 3.46 1.69
C THR A 78 17.71 4.18 2.85
N VAL A 79 18.79 4.90 2.59
CA VAL A 79 19.53 5.66 3.62
C VAL A 79 19.22 7.14 3.48
N LEU A 80 18.80 7.77 4.58
CA LEU A 80 18.52 9.20 4.70
C LEU A 80 19.37 9.75 5.85
N GLY A 81 20.46 10.45 5.54
CA GLY A 81 21.41 10.91 6.55
C GLY A 81 22.00 9.73 7.33
N SER A 82 21.86 9.75 8.65
CA SER A 82 22.29 8.66 9.54
C SER A 82 21.17 7.67 9.89
N VAL A 83 20.11 7.59 9.07
CA VAL A 83 18.99 6.65 9.25
C VAL A 83 18.89 5.72 8.05
N CYS A 84 18.77 4.41 8.30
CA CYS A 84 18.47 3.42 7.28
C CYS A 84 17.03 2.92 7.42
N HIS A 85 16.22 3.17 6.41
CA HIS A 85 14.88 2.62 6.26
C HIS A 85 14.95 1.31 5.50
N VAL A 86 14.36 0.24 6.01
CA VAL A 86 14.35 -1.06 5.33
C VAL A 86 12.91 -1.44 5.05
N GLN A 87 12.51 -1.43 3.78
CA GLN A 87 11.17 -1.81 3.35
C GLN A 87 11.10 -3.33 3.22
N PHE A 88 10.22 -3.95 4.00
CA PHE A 88 9.87 -5.36 3.92
C PHE A 88 8.57 -5.50 3.12
N ASN A 89 8.63 -6.15 1.96
CA ASN A 89 7.45 -6.44 1.15
C ASN A 89 7.03 -7.89 1.31
N TYR A 90 5.76 -8.14 1.58
CA TYR A 90 5.24 -9.47 1.88
C TYR A 90 4.12 -9.88 0.92
N SER A 91 3.83 -11.17 0.89
CA SER A 91 2.53 -11.73 0.49
C SER A 91 1.83 -12.28 1.73
N CYS A 92 0.51 -12.13 1.82
CA CYS A 92 -0.31 -12.53 2.98
C CYS A 92 -1.51 -13.41 2.61
N GLY A 93 -1.46 -14.09 1.45
CA GLY A 93 -2.61 -14.80 0.90
C GLY A 93 -3.78 -13.83 0.64
N ASP A 94 -4.98 -14.21 1.07
CA ASP A 94 -6.20 -13.41 0.88
C ASP A 94 -6.40 -12.32 1.95
N ALA A 95 -5.49 -12.21 2.92
CA ALA A 95 -5.60 -11.20 3.97
C ALA A 95 -5.02 -9.85 3.50
N ALA A 96 -5.67 -8.74 3.88
CA ALA A 96 -5.12 -7.40 3.73
C ALA A 96 -3.74 -7.24 4.42
N GLY A 97 -3.47 -8.07 5.45
CA GLY A 97 -2.12 -8.36 5.90
C GLY A 97 -1.47 -7.35 6.86
N GLN A 98 -2.06 -6.18 7.10
CA GLN A 98 -1.44 -5.11 7.90
C GLN A 98 -0.89 -5.58 9.25
N ASN A 99 -1.73 -6.15 10.12
CA ASN A 99 -1.28 -6.67 11.42
C ASN A 99 -0.25 -7.81 11.28
N MET A 100 -0.43 -8.68 10.28
CA MET A 100 0.45 -9.82 10.05
C MET A 100 1.86 -9.34 9.68
N VAL A 101 1.93 -8.34 8.80
CA VAL A 101 3.17 -7.71 8.35
C VAL A 101 3.84 -6.93 9.47
N THR A 102 3.09 -6.15 10.27
CA THR A 102 3.68 -5.43 11.42
C THR A 102 4.29 -6.41 12.43
N ILE A 103 3.60 -7.51 12.75
CA ILE A 103 4.12 -8.55 13.67
C ILE A 103 5.36 -9.23 13.10
N ALA A 104 5.33 -9.61 11.81
CA ALA A 104 6.45 -10.26 11.14
C ALA A 104 7.68 -9.35 11.09
N CYS A 105 7.48 -8.08 10.71
CA CYS A 105 8.52 -7.07 10.67
C CYS A 105 9.12 -6.82 12.07
N HIS A 106 8.26 -6.64 13.09
CA HIS A 106 8.71 -6.45 14.47
C HIS A 106 9.58 -7.61 14.94
N ARG A 107 9.15 -8.86 14.70
CA ARG A 107 9.95 -10.05 15.07
C ARG A 107 11.29 -10.11 14.33
N ALA A 108 11.29 -9.85 13.02
CA ALA A 108 12.52 -9.87 12.22
C ALA A 108 13.51 -8.79 12.67
N CYS A 109 13.03 -7.58 12.96
CA CYS A 109 13.85 -6.50 13.47
C CYS A 109 14.40 -6.80 14.87
N HIS A 110 13.58 -7.29 15.80
CA HIS A 110 14.05 -7.65 17.13
C HIS A 110 15.08 -8.79 17.10
N TRP A 111 14.91 -9.79 16.24
CA TRP A 111 15.95 -10.81 16.05
C TRP A 111 17.30 -10.23 15.63
N LEU A 112 17.30 -9.17 14.79
CA LEU A 112 18.52 -8.49 14.39
C LEU A 112 19.10 -7.63 15.53
N LEU A 113 18.23 -6.89 16.24
CA LEU A 113 18.60 -6.04 17.38
C LEU A 113 19.15 -6.83 18.58
N ASP A 114 18.61 -8.03 18.83
CA ASP A 114 19.02 -8.91 19.92
C ASP A 114 20.29 -9.73 19.57
N SER A 115 20.75 -9.66 18.32
CA SER A 115 21.97 -10.35 17.87
C SER A 115 23.23 -9.49 18.06
N PRO A 116 24.43 -10.09 18.10
CA PRO A 116 25.69 -9.34 18.15
C PRO A 116 25.85 -8.29 17.03
N ARG A 117 25.12 -8.46 15.92
CA ARG A 117 25.11 -7.54 14.78
C ARG A 117 24.64 -6.13 15.15
N SER A 118 23.74 -6.00 16.14
CA SER A 118 23.29 -4.69 16.60
C SER A 118 24.46 -3.81 17.05
N ASN A 119 25.39 -4.40 17.81
CA ASN A 119 26.61 -3.73 18.25
C ASN A 119 27.64 -3.59 17.11
N GLU A 120 27.79 -4.62 16.26
CA GLU A 120 28.68 -4.60 15.09
C GLU A 120 28.38 -3.41 14.16
N PHE A 121 27.09 -3.18 13.88
CA PHE A 121 26.62 -2.08 13.02
C PHE A 121 26.33 -0.79 13.79
N LYS A 122 26.55 -0.76 15.11
CA LYS A 122 26.34 0.41 15.97
C LYS A 122 24.92 1.00 15.86
N ILE A 123 23.90 0.14 15.84
CA ILE A 123 22.51 0.58 15.82
C ILE A 123 22.21 1.31 17.14
N ARG A 124 21.68 2.53 17.06
CA ARG A 124 21.41 3.40 18.22
C ARG A 124 19.95 3.43 18.63
N ASP A 125 19.07 3.45 17.65
CA ASP A 125 17.63 3.50 17.88
C ASP A 125 16.87 2.80 16.75
N PHE A 126 15.63 2.42 17.02
CA PHE A 126 14.78 1.66 16.14
C PHE A 126 13.32 2.14 16.21
N GLN A 127 12.69 2.27 15.05
CA GLN A 127 11.28 2.59 14.92
C GLN A 127 10.61 1.61 13.97
N VAL A 128 9.59 0.89 14.44
CA VAL A 128 8.89 -0.13 13.64
C VAL A 128 8.15 0.45 12.42
N ALA A 129 7.59 1.66 12.57
CA ALA A 129 6.89 2.37 11.51
C ALA A 129 7.65 3.66 11.16
N GLY A 130 8.66 3.54 10.30
CA GLY A 130 9.54 4.65 9.88
C GLY A 130 8.93 5.59 8.82
N GLY A 131 7.60 5.58 8.64
CA GLY A 131 6.86 6.49 7.76
C GLY A 131 6.92 6.18 6.25
N MET A 132 7.96 5.49 5.76
CA MET A 132 8.13 5.22 4.33
C MET A 132 7.18 4.16 3.75
N SER A 133 6.44 3.40 4.59
CA SER A 133 5.38 2.50 4.10
C SER A 133 4.18 3.27 3.57
N SER A 134 4.04 4.56 3.91
CA SER A 134 2.91 5.42 3.51
C SER A 134 1.54 4.83 3.87
N ASP A 135 1.43 4.15 5.02
CA ASP A 135 0.14 3.60 5.47
C ASP A 135 -0.86 4.73 5.69
N LYS A 136 -2.01 4.66 4.99
CA LYS A 136 -3.10 5.64 5.10
C LYS A 136 -2.68 7.08 4.80
N ASN A 137 -1.59 7.26 4.07
CA ASN A 137 -1.04 8.55 3.70
C ASN A 137 -0.74 8.57 2.20
N THR A 138 -1.00 9.70 1.56
CA THR A 138 -0.66 9.90 0.15
C THR A 138 0.83 10.15 0.02
N SER A 139 1.50 9.46 -0.89
CA SER A 139 2.91 9.72 -1.21
C SER A 139 3.21 9.42 -2.67
N TRP A 140 4.25 10.07 -3.20
CA TRP A 140 4.78 9.75 -4.53
C TRP A 140 5.32 8.32 -4.61
N GLY A 141 5.77 7.76 -3.48
CA GLY A 141 6.21 6.37 -3.39
C GLY A 141 5.13 5.39 -3.84
N LEU A 142 3.87 5.61 -3.46
CA LEU A 142 2.73 4.79 -3.88
C LEU A 142 2.37 4.92 -5.36
N VAL A 143 2.82 6.00 -6.03
CA VAL A 143 2.69 6.18 -7.49
C VAL A 143 3.75 5.38 -8.23
N MET A 144 4.97 5.36 -7.70
CA MET A 144 6.11 4.67 -8.33
C MET A 144 6.10 3.17 -8.05
N GLN A 145 5.64 2.76 -6.88
CA GLN A 145 5.56 1.37 -6.47
C GLN A 145 4.26 1.13 -5.70
N PRO A 146 3.31 0.37 -6.27
CA PRO A 146 2.02 0.14 -5.64
C PRO A 146 2.17 -0.68 -4.36
N ARG A 147 1.32 -0.39 -3.37
CA ARG A 147 1.17 -1.15 -2.12
C ARG A 147 -0.19 -1.84 -2.11
N GLY A 148 -0.23 -3.09 -1.69
CA GLY A 148 -1.46 -3.89 -1.71
C GLY A 148 -1.72 -4.42 -3.12
N VAL A 149 -2.97 -4.33 -3.58
CA VAL A 149 -3.40 -4.85 -4.88
C VAL A 149 -3.30 -3.75 -5.94
N GLU A 150 -2.58 -4.02 -7.03
CA GLU A 150 -2.60 -3.19 -8.23
C GLU A 150 -3.53 -3.82 -9.27
N THR A 151 -4.48 -3.04 -9.79
CA THR A 151 -5.46 -3.49 -10.78
C THR A 151 -5.52 -2.54 -11.96
N LEU A 152 -5.69 -3.11 -13.16
CA LEU A 152 -5.98 -2.36 -14.38
C LEU A 152 -7.32 -2.81 -14.95
N ALA A 153 -8.18 -1.84 -15.27
CA ALA A 153 -9.43 -2.06 -15.99
C ALA A 153 -9.45 -1.22 -17.26
N TRP A 154 -9.89 -1.80 -18.37
CA TRP A 154 -10.03 -1.12 -19.64
C TRP A 154 -11.27 -1.59 -20.39
N GLY A 155 -11.77 -0.76 -21.31
CA GLY A 155 -12.94 -1.06 -22.11
C GLY A 155 -13.12 -0.05 -23.24
N LYS A 156 -14.09 -0.30 -24.13
CA LYS A 156 -14.42 0.57 -25.25
C LYS A 156 -15.89 0.96 -25.17
N ILE A 157 -16.18 2.25 -25.32
CA ILE A 157 -17.54 2.78 -25.43
C ILE A 157 -17.71 3.30 -26.86
N SER A 158 -18.73 2.83 -27.57
CA SER A 158 -19.07 3.36 -28.90
C SER A 158 -19.85 4.67 -28.77
N ASN A 159 -19.79 5.53 -29.79
CA ASN A 159 -20.54 6.79 -29.77
C ASN A 159 -22.06 6.60 -29.60
N PRO A 160 -22.72 5.64 -30.28
CA PRO A 160 -24.14 5.38 -30.04
C PRO A 160 -24.46 5.04 -28.58
N VAL A 161 -23.65 4.20 -27.93
CA VAL A 161 -23.84 3.83 -26.52
C VAL A 161 -23.57 5.03 -25.59
N ALA A 162 -22.57 5.86 -25.89
CA ALA A 162 -22.29 7.06 -25.11
C ALA A 162 -23.46 8.06 -25.20
N GLU A 163 -24.04 8.26 -26.39
CA GLU A 163 -25.17 9.17 -26.58
C GLU A 163 -26.44 8.63 -25.91
N GLU A 164 -26.72 7.34 -26.05
CA GLU A 164 -27.91 6.70 -25.48
C GLU A 164 -27.87 6.61 -23.96
N ILE A 165 -26.74 6.18 -23.39
CA ILE A 165 -26.63 5.84 -21.96
C ILE A 165 -26.04 7.00 -21.15
N LEU A 166 -25.03 7.70 -21.68
CA LEU A 166 -24.32 8.77 -20.97
C LEU A 166 -24.81 10.17 -21.37
N GLY A 167 -25.66 10.27 -22.39
CA GLY A 167 -26.20 11.55 -22.87
C GLY A 167 -25.15 12.46 -23.52
N CYS A 168 -24.01 11.93 -23.96
CA CYS A 168 -22.94 12.73 -24.57
C CYS A 168 -22.14 11.96 -25.63
N SER A 169 -21.47 12.67 -26.53
CA SER A 169 -20.59 12.05 -27.53
C SER A 169 -19.26 11.59 -26.93
N THR A 170 -18.64 10.58 -27.55
CA THR A 170 -17.29 10.12 -27.17
C THR A 170 -16.24 11.22 -27.30
N GLU A 171 -16.42 12.14 -28.25
CA GLU A 171 -15.54 13.30 -28.41
C GLU A 171 -15.61 14.24 -27.19
N SER A 172 -16.81 14.49 -26.67
CA SER A 172 -17.01 15.31 -25.47
C SER A 172 -16.39 14.66 -24.23
N LEU A 173 -16.53 13.33 -24.10
CA LEU A 173 -15.88 12.55 -23.03
C LEU A 173 -14.36 12.69 -23.09
N PHE A 174 -13.76 12.50 -24.27
CA PHE A 174 -12.32 12.62 -24.47
C PHE A 174 -11.79 14.02 -24.12
N LYS A 175 -12.45 15.06 -24.62
CA LYS A 175 -12.09 16.47 -24.33
C LYS A 175 -12.18 16.77 -22.83
N THR A 176 -13.17 16.23 -22.14
CA THR A 176 -13.33 16.41 -20.69
C THR A 176 -12.20 15.71 -19.94
N ALA A 177 -11.89 14.45 -20.28
CA ALA A 177 -10.78 13.72 -19.67
C ALA A 177 -9.43 14.44 -19.85
N LYS A 178 -9.17 15.01 -21.04
CA LYS A 178 -7.96 15.81 -21.30
C LYS A 178 -7.89 17.05 -20.42
N ARG A 179 -8.97 17.84 -20.31
CA ARG A 179 -9.01 19.03 -19.44
C ARG A 179 -8.79 18.67 -17.96
N MET A 180 -9.34 17.56 -17.51
CA MET A 180 -9.12 17.05 -16.15
C MET A 180 -7.66 16.66 -15.91
N MET A 181 -7.01 16.02 -16.90
CA MET A 181 -5.59 15.69 -16.85
C MET A 181 -4.73 16.95 -16.71
N ASP A 182 -4.95 17.96 -17.56
CA ASP A 182 -4.19 19.22 -17.52
C ASP A 182 -4.34 19.94 -16.16
N ALA A 183 -5.57 20.00 -15.64
CA ALA A 183 -5.85 20.60 -14.34
C ALA A 183 -5.18 19.81 -13.20
N SER A 184 -5.24 18.48 -13.24
CA SER A 184 -4.66 17.60 -12.21
C SER A 184 -3.14 17.72 -12.17
N ILE A 185 -2.49 17.80 -13.33
CA ILE A 185 -1.04 18.04 -13.44
C ILE A 185 -0.69 19.39 -12.82
N ARG A 186 -1.46 20.43 -13.14
CA ARG A 186 -1.18 21.80 -12.66
C ARG A 186 -1.22 21.92 -11.13
N VAL A 187 -2.07 21.14 -10.46
CA VAL A 187 -2.22 21.18 -8.99
C VAL A 187 -1.34 20.16 -8.25
N GLY A 188 -0.53 19.36 -8.97
CA GLY A 188 0.30 18.32 -8.34
C GLY A 188 -0.52 17.17 -7.76
N SER A 189 -1.67 16.85 -8.37
CA SER A 189 -2.50 15.74 -7.94
C SER A 189 -1.77 14.40 -8.11
N HIS A 190 -1.91 13.52 -7.12
CA HIS A 190 -1.40 12.14 -7.19
C HIS A 190 -2.47 11.27 -7.86
N GLY A 191 -2.35 11.08 -9.17
CA GLY A 191 -3.31 10.36 -10.00
C GLY A 191 -4.38 11.25 -10.64
N ILE A 192 -4.98 10.75 -11.72
CA ILE A 192 -6.04 11.41 -12.50
C ILE A 192 -7.26 10.52 -12.45
N ASN A 193 -8.25 10.91 -11.66
CA ASN A 193 -9.51 10.18 -11.52
C ASN A 193 -10.67 11.13 -11.24
N SER A 194 -11.88 10.71 -11.55
CA SER A 194 -13.09 11.52 -11.30
C SER A 194 -13.68 11.24 -9.92
N ASN A 195 -14.00 9.98 -9.63
CA ASN A 195 -14.69 9.59 -8.40
C ASN A 195 -14.28 8.20 -7.89
N SER A 196 -13.09 7.72 -8.25
CA SER A 196 -12.62 6.37 -7.90
C SER A 196 -12.70 6.10 -6.40
N MET A 197 -12.35 7.09 -5.58
CA MET A 197 -12.40 6.99 -4.12
C MET A 197 -13.81 6.81 -3.56
N ASN A 198 -14.83 7.36 -4.21
CA ASN A 198 -16.22 7.18 -3.76
C ASN A 198 -16.67 5.74 -4.00
N VAL A 199 -16.31 5.16 -5.16
CA VAL A 199 -16.60 3.76 -5.48
C VAL A 199 -15.90 2.81 -4.51
N VAL A 200 -14.60 3.04 -4.28
CA VAL A 200 -13.79 2.25 -3.34
C VAL A 200 -14.34 2.37 -1.93
N ALA A 201 -14.62 3.59 -1.44
CA ALA A 201 -15.16 3.79 -0.11
C ALA A 201 -16.50 3.06 0.07
N ALA A 202 -17.40 3.11 -0.91
CA ALA A 202 -18.67 2.41 -0.87
C ALA A 202 -18.47 0.88 -0.77
N ILE A 203 -17.58 0.30 -1.59
CA ILE A 203 -17.26 -1.13 -1.55
C ILE A 203 -16.66 -1.52 -0.19
N PHE A 204 -15.72 -0.73 0.34
CA PHE A 204 -15.08 -1.02 1.63
C PHE A 204 -16.07 -0.99 2.80
N VAL A 205 -16.99 -0.02 2.82
CA VAL A 205 -18.07 0.02 3.83
C VAL A 205 -18.98 -1.19 3.70
N ALA A 206 -19.35 -1.57 2.47
CA ALA A 206 -20.28 -2.68 2.23
C ALA A 206 -19.67 -4.06 2.56
N THR A 207 -18.35 -4.22 2.40
CA THR A 207 -17.64 -5.51 2.55
C THR A 207 -16.94 -5.70 3.90
N VAL A 208 -17.10 -4.75 4.84
CA VAL A 208 -16.46 -4.79 6.18
C VAL A 208 -14.92 -4.87 6.08
N ASN A 209 -14.35 -4.23 5.06
CA ASN A 209 -12.90 -4.08 4.95
C ASN A 209 -12.45 -2.82 5.70
N HIS A 210 -11.23 -2.85 6.26
CA HIS A 210 -10.64 -1.69 6.93
C HIS A 210 -10.59 -0.54 5.93
N GLN A 211 -11.36 0.54 6.13
CA GLN A 211 -11.35 1.67 5.20
C GLN A 211 -9.93 2.26 5.09
N PRO A 212 -9.29 2.25 3.91
CA PRO A 212 -8.09 3.04 3.70
C PRO A 212 -8.53 4.48 3.46
N ARG A 213 -8.03 5.39 4.29
CA ARG A 213 -7.94 6.79 3.89
C ARG A 213 -6.69 6.95 3.03
N SER A 214 -6.73 6.57 1.74
CA SER A 214 -5.78 7.05 0.72
C SER A 214 -5.99 6.40 -0.66
N HIS A 215 -5.55 7.13 -1.68
CA HIS A 215 -5.83 7.05 -3.11
C HIS A 215 -5.39 5.77 -3.82
N ILE A 216 -6.20 5.31 -4.79
CA ILE A 216 -5.84 4.28 -5.77
C ILE A 216 -5.28 4.96 -7.03
N ASN A 217 -4.11 4.54 -7.49
CA ASN A 217 -3.56 4.94 -8.78
C ASN A 217 -4.19 4.07 -9.88
N ILE A 218 -5.16 4.62 -10.61
CA ILE A 218 -5.68 4.02 -11.85
C ILE A 218 -5.07 4.77 -13.02
N PHE A 219 -4.22 4.09 -13.79
CA PHE A 219 -3.72 4.62 -15.05
C PHE A 219 -4.75 4.36 -16.15
N HIS A 220 -5.39 5.41 -16.66
CA HIS A 220 -6.19 5.33 -17.87
C HIS A 220 -5.32 5.60 -19.09
N TYR A 221 -5.09 4.57 -19.90
CA TYR A 221 -4.68 4.75 -21.29
C TYR A 221 -5.94 4.85 -22.15
N LEU A 222 -6.16 6.02 -22.75
CA LEU A 222 -7.13 6.21 -23.81
C LEU A 222 -6.36 6.20 -25.14
N SER A 223 -6.58 5.17 -25.95
CA SER A 223 -6.23 5.13 -27.37
C SER A 223 -7.44 5.47 -28.21
#